data_AF-A0A2D4TK58-F1
#
_entry.id   AF-A0A2D4TK58-F1
#
_cell.length_a   1.000
_cell.length_b   1.000
_cell.length_c   1.000
_cell.angle_alpha   90.00
_cell.angle_beta   90.00
_cell.angle_gamma   90.00
#
_symmetry.space_group_name_H-M   'P 1'
#
loop_
_entity.id
_entity.type
_entity.pdbx_description
1 polymer ?
#
loop_
_entity_poly.entity_id
_entity_poly.type
_entity_poly.pdbx_seq_one_letter_code
_entity_poly.pdbx_strand_id
1 'polypeptide(L)'
;MFIIIMILGFQVIHAEEGCLGCHQERKGFSVFHDPRQLGCSSCHLGNPEASEENLAHRGLEAFPGRMGSLDQTCGRSGCHEAQVLRVRFSVMHTVDGMLETTRRIFGEEQPIDQHHLELSKKLDQSGADSYLRKLCVSCHLGNEKRKHGQSLKARGGGCVACHLEYPQKPEKTEHPRLTVEVDNLRCFGCHSRSGRISLNYLGLAEVEEVDPERIQDFGRLPDRRLVERKAADLHSLAGMACIDCHTSRELMGNGIRDESGIDIQCLDCHRAELAKKPLNRLTPEENLYAALQPGRFFYSDSAEVTVTRRHGSALYHVRESVSPLGKKRRLLTGKVSGKELEIPLFKQGLHHNLNGHERLTCDSCHATWAPQCYGCHIRYDANQKQWDHLLDRKTPGRWIESRWAVEASLPALGVDESGRITTFVPGMNLILEKPGINEKVRHQLFSALSPHTTRLDGRSCNGCHQSDSALGIIHEHVTHPDHPEWILPRGWIDEGQKTPGASSHPEARSLNVYEIQKIRRVGDCLSCHAKEDVIYQDFKSWRSTLPVNHPSY
;
A
#
# COMPACT_ATOMS: atom_id res chain seq x y z
N MET A 1 -9.65 21.53 51.58
CA MET A 1 -10.20 20.22 52.00
C MET A 1 -9.94 19.25 50.86
N PHE A 2 -8.79 18.56 50.90
CA PHE A 2 -8.33 17.66 49.85
C PHE A 2 -9.09 16.33 49.96
N ILE A 3 -9.85 15.96 48.94
CA ILE A 3 -10.42 14.62 48.81
C ILE A 3 -9.41 13.77 48.04
N ILE A 4 -8.74 12.89 48.77
CA ILE A 4 -7.90 11.82 48.23
C ILE A 4 -8.85 10.73 47.73
N ILE A 5 -8.95 10.56 46.42
CA ILE A 5 -9.59 9.38 45.82
C ILE A 5 -8.55 8.26 45.84
N MET A 6 -8.65 7.34 46.81
CA MET A 6 -7.94 6.07 46.77
C MET A 6 -8.53 5.22 45.63
N ILE A 7 -7.79 5.10 44.53
CA ILE A 7 -8.01 4.03 43.56
C ILE A 7 -7.46 2.75 44.19
N LEU A 8 -8.33 1.99 44.86
CA LEU A 8 -8.08 0.59 45.20
C LEU A 8 -8.12 -0.23 43.90
N GLY A 9 -6.99 -0.25 43.20
CA GLY A 9 -6.76 -1.23 42.15
C GLY A 9 -6.59 -2.60 42.80
N PHE A 10 -7.61 -3.45 42.70
CA PHE A 10 -7.42 -4.88 42.88
C PHE A 10 -6.45 -5.37 41.79
N GLN A 11 -5.16 -5.45 42.12
CA GLN A 11 -4.24 -6.26 41.35
C GLN A 11 -4.62 -7.71 41.61
N VAL A 12 -5.38 -8.30 40.68
CA VAL A 12 -5.50 -9.76 40.62
C VAL A 12 -4.10 -10.28 40.28
N ILE A 13 -3.38 -10.74 41.31
CA ILE A 13 -2.16 -11.50 41.12
C ILE A 13 -2.61 -12.83 40.52
N HIS A 14 -2.51 -12.95 39.19
CA HIS A 14 -2.72 -14.24 38.53
C HIS A 14 -1.70 -15.23 39.10
N ALA A 15 -2.16 -16.40 39.53
CA ALA A 15 -1.28 -17.50 39.92
C ALA A 15 -0.30 -17.78 38.78
N GLU A 16 0.98 -18.07 39.10
CA GLU A 16 1.96 -18.44 38.08
C GLU A 16 1.44 -19.62 37.26
N GLU A 17 1.21 -19.40 35.97
CA GLU A 17 0.78 -20.46 35.07
C GLU A 17 1.86 -21.54 34.97
N GLY A 18 1.45 -22.81 34.87
CA GLY A 18 2.34 -23.95 34.65
C GLY A 18 3.21 -23.81 33.40
N CYS A 19 2.81 -22.95 32.45
CA CYS A 19 3.59 -22.53 31.29
C CYS A 19 5.04 -22.17 31.66
N LEU A 20 5.22 -21.35 32.71
CA LEU A 20 6.54 -20.86 33.14
C LEU A 20 7.40 -21.91 33.85
N GLY A 21 6.84 -23.08 34.15
CA GLY A 21 7.59 -24.25 34.61
C GLY A 21 8.49 -24.84 33.51
N CYS A 22 8.08 -24.72 32.24
CA CYS A 22 8.81 -25.22 31.08
C CYS A 22 9.40 -24.10 30.21
N HIS A 23 8.67 -22.99 30.06
CA HIS A 23 9.04 -21.83 29.26
C HIS A 23 9.89 -20.83 30.05
N GLN A 24 11.06 -20.49 29.52
CA GLN A 24 12.08 -19.66 30.19
C GLN A 24 12.13 -18.23 29.62
N GLU A 25 11.18 -17.88 28.75
CA GLU A 25 11.05 -16.57 28.17
C GLU A 25 10.69 -15.54 29.25
N ARG A 26 11.66 -14.68 29.60
CA ARG A 26 11.53 -13.71 30.71
C ARG A 26 11.67 -12.26 30.28
N LYS A 27 12.02 -12.02 29.01
CA LYS A 27 12.27 -10.69 28.44
C LYS A 27 11.72 -10.60 27.01
N GLY A 28 11.60 -9.37 26.51
CA GLY A 28 11.09 -9.08 25.16
C GLY A 28 9.61 -8.69 25.12
N PHE A 29 8.86 -8.87 26.21
CA PHE A 29 7.46 -8.46 26.29
C PHE A 29 7.31 -6.93 26.26
N SER A 30 6.20 -6.47 25.66
CA SER A 30 5.81 -5.06 25.76
C SER A 30 5.26 -4.79 27.16
N VAL A 31 5.42 -3.55 27.66
CA VAL A 31 4.90 -3.15 28.99
C VAL A 31 3.39 -3.39 29.13
N PHE A 32 2.65 -3.31 28.02
CA PHE A 32 1.20 -3.49 27.98
C PHE A 32 0.76 -4.96 27.77
N HIS A 33 1.68 -5.85 27.43
CA HIS A 33 1.40 -7.27 27.17
C HIS A 33 2.38 -8.16 27.93
N ASP A 34 2.57 -7.88 29.21
CA ASP A 34 3.44 -8.66 30.08
C ASP A 34 2.69 -9.87 30.65
N PRO A 35 3.14 -11.12 30.42
CA PRO A 35 2.47 -12.31 30.92
C PRO A 35 2.45 -12.37 32.46
N ARG A 36 3.29 -11.61 33.17
CA ARG A 36 3.21 -11.48 34.63
C ARG A 36 1.91 -10.82 35.10
N GLN A 37 1.26 -10.05 34.22
CA GLN A 37 -0.01 -9.39 34.49
C GLN A 37 -1.18 -10.09 33.81
N LEU A 38 -0.99 -10.62 32.59
CA LEU A 38 -2.06 -11.16 31.76
C LEU A 38 -2.15 -12.69 31.76
N GLY A 39 -1.08 -13.39 32.11
CA GLY A 39 -0.91 -14.82 31.84
C GLY A 39 -0.53 -15.10 30.38
N CYS A 40 0.20 -16.19 30.13
CA CYS A 40 0.57 -16.64 28.78
C CYS A 40 -0.67 -17.19 28.06
N SER A 41 -1.55 -17.89 28.78
CA SER A 41 -2.76 -18.51 28.22
C SER A 41 -3.77 -17.49 27.71
N SER A 42 -3.72 -16.24 28.19
CA SER A 42 -4.57 -15.15 27.68
C SER A 42 -4.30 -14.81 26.22
N CYS A 43 -3.09 -15.05 25.72
CA CYS A 43 -2.76 -14.91 24.31
C CYS A 43 -2.71 -16.28 23.63
N HIS A 44 -1.96 -17.22 24.22
CA HIS A 44 -1.63 -18.49 23.59
C HIS A 44 -2.65 -19.60 23.82
N LEU A 45 -3.73 -19.36 24.57
CA LEU A 45 -4.70 -20.38 24.98
C LEU A 45 -4.00 -21.55 25.70
N GLY A 46 -4.48 -22.77 25.50
CA GLY A 46 -3.96 -23.95 26.21
C GLY A 46 -4.49 -24.08 27.64
N ASN A 47 -3.94 -25.05 28.38
CA ASN A 47 -4.29 -25.30 29.77
C ASN A 47 -3.19 -24.77 30.71
N PRO A 48 -3.38 -23.62 31.38
CA PRO A 48 -2.37 -23.03 32.25
C PRO A 48 -2.12 -23.82 33.55
N GLU A 49 -2.98 -24.77 33.91
CA GLU A 49 -2.87 -25.54 35.16
C GLU A 49 -2.11 -26.87 34.96
N ALA A 50 -1.89 -27.29 33.71
CA ALA A 50 -1.22 -28.55 33.41
C ALA A 50 0.31 -28.41 33.43
N SER A 51 0.99 -29.40 34.00
CA SER A 51 2.46 -29.50 34.02
C SER A 51 3.04 -30.46 32.98
N GLU A 52 2.18 -31.20 32.26
CA GLU A 52 2.59 -32.09 31.16
C GLU A 52 2.36 -31.42 29.80
N GLU A 53 3.37 -31.47 28.92
CA GLU A 53 3.38 -30.78 27.62
C GLU A 53 2.09 -31.02 26.81
N ASN A 54 1.69 -32.27 26.62
CA ASN A 54 0.52 -32.62 25.80
C ASN A 54 -0.81 -32.10 26.39
N LEU A 55 -0.89 -31.98 27.73
CA LEU A 55 -2.08 -31.47 28.41
C LEU A 55 -2.09 -29.94 28.40
N ALA A 56 -0.93 -29.31 28.65
CA ALA A 56 -0.75 -27.86 28.63
C ALA A 56 -0.99 -27.28 27.22
N HIS A 57 -0.47 -27.93 26.17
CA HIS A 57 -0.60 -27.46 24.79
C HIS A 57 -1.92 -27.85 24.10
N ARG A 58 -2.85 -28.51 24.80
CA ARG A 58 -4.15 -28.86 24.22
C ARG A 58 -4.94 -27.58 23.90
N GLY A 59 -5.14 -27.30 22.61
CA GLY A 59 -5.84 -26.11 22.16
C GLY A 59 -4.99 -24.83 22.15
N LEU A 60 -3.65 -24.96 22.22
CA LEU A 60 -2.71 -23.85 22.15
C LEU A 60 -2.78 -23.15 20.78
N GLU A 61 -2.77 -21.82 20.80
CA GLU A 61 -2.53 -20.95 19.65
C GLU A 61 -1.09 -20.45 19.66
N ALA A 62 -0.28 -20.95 18.72
CA ALA A 62 1.12 -20.55 18.57
C ALA A 62 1.29 -19.11 18.03
N PHE A 63 0.26 -18.56 17.36
CA PHE A 63 0.30 -17.23 16.76
C PHE A 63 -0.97 -16.44 17.14
N PRO A 64 -0.97 -15.78 18.31
CA PRO A 64 -2.17 -15.25 18.97
C PRO A 64 -2.75 -13.96 18.34
N GLY A 65 -2.71 -13.84 17.01
CA GLY A 65 -3.36 -12.78 16.24
C GLY A 65 -3.79 -13.24 14.85
N ARG A 66 -3.83 -14.55 14.62
CA ARG A 66 -4.37 -15.17 13.41
C ARG A 66 -5.88 -15.00 13.37
N MET A 67 -6.40 -14.76 12.18
CA MET A 67 -7.82 -14.44 11.98
C MET A 67 -8.77 -15.52 12.53
N GLY A 68 -8.41 -16.80 12.43
CA GLY A 68 -9.22 -17.91 12.92
C GLY A 68 -9.37 -18.02 14.45
N SER A 69 -8.48 -17.38 15.23
CA SER A 69 -8.50 -17.44 16.70
C SER A 69 -8.63 -16.06 17.36
N LEU A 70 -8.87 -15.00 16.59
CA LEU A 70 -8.91 -13.62 17.10
C LEU A 70 -9.92 -13.43 18.22
N ASP A 71 -11.12 -13.99 18.11
CA ASP A 71 -12.19 -13.78 19.11
C ASP A 71 -11.84 -14.41 20.47
N GLN A 72 -10.93 -15.39 20.49
CA GLN A 72 -10.46 -16.05 21.71
C GLN A 72 -9.17 -15.41 22.26
N THR A 73 -8.47 -14.64 21.45
CA THR A 73 -7.14 -14.06 21.76
C THR A 73 -7.23 -12.54 21.84
N CYS A 74 -6.80 -11.80 20.82
CA CYS A 74 -6.81 -10.33 20.81
C CYS A 74 -8.20 -9.71 21.00
N GLY A 75 -9.24 -10.37 20.47
CA GLY A 75 -10.62 -9.90 20.43
C GLY A 75 -11.48 -10.30 21.61
N ARG A 76 -10.91 -10.93 22.64
CA ARG A 76 -11.65 -11.25 23.87
C ARG A 76 -12.14 -9.98 24.56
N SER A 77 -13.18 -10.12 25.37
CA SER A 77 -13.75 -8.99 26.10
C SER A 77 -12.71 -8.28 26.96
N GLY A 78 -12.63 -6.95 26.82
CA GLY A 78 -11.68 -6.10 27.54
C GLY A 78 -10.31 -5.96 26.86
N CYS A 79 -10.11 -6.52 25.66
CA CYS A 79 -8.88 -6.36 24.88
C CYS A 79 -9.10 -5.46 23.63
N HIS A 80 -9.11 -6.02 22.43
CA HIS A 80 -9.08 -5.29 21.16
C HIS A 80 -10.29 -5.59 20.25
N GLU A 81 -11.49 -5.72 20.83
CA GLU A 81 -12.74 -6.06 20.13
C GLU A 81 -12.99 -5.16 18.91
N ALA A 82 -12.86 -3.84 19.08
CA ALA A 82 -13.08 -2.87 18.01
C ALA A 82 -12.06 -3.00 16.86
N GLN A 83 -10.79 -3.22 17.18
CA GLN A 83 -9.74 -3.37 16.17
C GLN A 83 -9.88 -4.70 15.42
N VAL A 84 -10.27 -5.78 16.11
CA VAL A 84 -10.54 -7.08 15.47
C VAL A 84 -11.65 -6.95 14.43
N LEU A 85 -12.77 -6.28 14.75
CA LEU A 85 -13.85 -6.04 13.79
C LEU A 85 -13.37 -5.26 12.56
N ARG A 86 -12.53 -4.24 12.76
CA ARG A 86 -11.96 -3.44 11.67
C ARG A 86 -11.10 -4.30 10.74
N VAL A 87 -10.12 -5.03 11.29
CA VAL A 87 -9.22 -5.87 10.49
C VAL A 87 -10.00 -6.94 9.74
N ARG A 88 -11.02 -7.52 10.38
CA ARG A 88 -11.89 -8.55 9.80
C ARG A 88 -12.64 -8.07 8.55
N PHE A 89 -12.98 -6.79 8.46
CA PHE A 89 -13.64 -6.21 7.29
C PHE A 89 -12.70 -5.44 6.35
N SER A 90 -11.41 -5.38 6.68
CA SER A 90 -10.42 -4.71 5.84
C SER A 90 -10.20 -5.40 4.49
N VAL A 91 -9.90 -4.61 3.46
CA VAL A 91 -9.57 -5.10 2.12
C VAL A 91 -8.41 -6.10 2.08
N MET A 92 -7.43 -5.94 3.00
CA MET A 92 -6.29 -6.84 3.09
C MET A 92 -6.65 -8.21 3.70
N HIS A 93 -7.76 -8.28 4.44
CA HIS A 93 -8.31 -9.53 4.95
C HIS A 93 -9.23 -10.21 3.93
N THR A 94 -10.21 -9.48 3.38
CA THR A 94 -11.31 -10.07 2.59
C THR A 94 -10.95 -10.37 1.14
N VAL A 95 -9.94 -9.68 0.60
CA VAL A 95 -9.44 -9.76 -0.80
C VAL A 95 -10.50 -9.45 -1.86
N ASP A 96 -11.59 -8.76 -1.51
CA ASP A 96 -12.78 -8.59 -2.36
C ASP A 96 -12.48 -8.00 -3.74
N GLY A 97 -11.89 -6.79 -3.80
CA GLY A 97 -11.62 -6.13 -5.07
C GLY A 97 -10.63 -6.90 -5.96
N MET A 98 -9.66 -7.60 -5.36
CA MET A 98 -8.74 -8.47 -6.10
C MET A 98 -9.47 -9.70 -6.65
N LEU A 99 -10.36 -10.30 -5.86
CA LEU A 99 -11.16 -11.44 -6.28
C LEU A 99 -12.08 -11.09 -7.43
N GLU A 100 -12.84 -10.00 -7.30
CA GLU A 100 -13.75 -9.50 -8.32
C GLU A 100 -13.01 -9.20 -9.62
N THR A 101 -11.91 -8.44 -9.54
CA THR A 101 -11.10 -8.09 -10.72
C THR A 101 -10.54 -9.33 -11.41
N THR A 102 -10.02 -10.30 -10.64
CA THR A 102 -9.42 -11.51 -11.22
C THR A 102 -10.48 -12.40 -11.87
N ARG A 103 -11.63 -12.61 -11.22
CA ARG A 103 -12.76 -13.36 -11.79
C ARG A 103 -13.26 -12.72 -13.08
N ARG A 104 -13.42 -11.39 -13.11
CA ARG A 104 -13.77 -10.63 -14.32
C ARG A 104 -12.81 -10.87 -15.48
N ILE A 105 -11.51 -10.80 -15.19
CA ILE A 105 -10.47 -10.99 -16.21
C ILE A 105 -10.42 -12.45 -16.69
N PHE A 106 -10.76 -13.40 -15.83
CA PHE A 106 -10.91 -14.79 -16.24
C PHE A 106 -12.25 -15.08 -16.94
N GLY A 107 -13.19 -14.13 -16.98
CA GLY A 107 -14.56 -14.35 -17.48
C GLY A 107 -15.37 -15.32 -16.59
N GLU A 108 -15.04 -15.36 -15.30
CA GLU A 108 -15.63 -16.22 -14.27
C GLU A 108 -16.35 -15.37 -13.21
N GLU A 109 -16.99 -14.28 -13.62
CA GLU A 109 -17.69 -13.36 -12.73
C GLU A 109 -18.77 -14.09 -11.93
N GLN A 110 -18.69 -13.93 -10.62
CA GLN A 110 -19.64 -14.49 -9.68
C GLN A 110 -19.83 -13.52 -8.52
N PRO A 111 -21.03 -13.46 -7.91
CA PRO A 111 -21.24 -12.67 -6.71
C PRO A 111 -20.20 -13.00 -5.64
N ILE A 112 -19.66 -11.95 -5.02
CA ILE A 112 -18.73 -12.12 -3.91
C ILE A 112 -19.55 -12.59 -2.70
N ASP A 113 -19.21 -13.74 -2.13
CA ASP A 113 -19.82 -14.17 -0.88
C ASP A 113 -19.38 -13.22 0.24
N GLN A 114 -20.37 -12.51 0.78
CA GLN A 114 -20.17 -11.57 1.87
C GLN A 114 -20.35 -12.20 3.26
N HIS A 115 -20.89 -13.42 3.36
CA HIS A 115 -21.16 -14.10 4.62
C HIS A 115 -19.91 -14.79 5.18
N HIS A 116 -19.08 -15.38 4.31
CA HIS A 116 -17.83 -16.02 4.72
C HIS A 116 -16.63 -15.07 4.60
N LEU A 117 -16.02 -14.77 5.74
CA LEU A 117 -14.81 -13.93 5.83
C LEU A 117 -13.52 -14.76 5.75
N GLU A 118 -13.63 -16.07 5.96
CA GLU A 118 -12.50 -16.99 5.82
C GLU A 118 -12.22 -17.29 4.34
N LEU A 119 -11.01 -16.96 3.89
CA LEU A 119 -10.59 -17.15 2.51
C LEU A 119 -10.71 -18.61 2.04
N SER A 120 -10.52 -19.58 2.93
CA SER A 120 -10.63 -21.02 2.64
C SER A 120 -12.05 -21.46 2.27
N LYS A 121 -13.08 -20.77 2.76
CA LYS A 121 -14.49 -20.99 2.44
C LYS A 121 -14.96 -20.19 1.23
N LYS A 122 -14.26 -19.08 0.94
CA LYS A 122 -14.63 -18.13 -0.12
C LYS A 122 -14.01 -18.46 -1.47
N LEU A 123 -12.82 -19.08 -1.48
CA LEU A 123 -12.04 -19.32 -2.70
C LEU A 123 -12.05 -20.79 -3.10
N ASP A 124 -12.47 -21.06 -4.32
CA ASP A 124 -12.43 -22.39 -4.92
C ASP A 124 -11.01 -22.81 -5.35
N GLN A 125 -10.82 -24.12 -5.59
CA GLN A 125 -9.52 -24.69 -6.01
C GLN A 125 -9.32 -24.68 -7.54
N SER A 126 -10.26 -24.12 -8.31
CA SER A 126 -10.25 -24.02 -9.77
C SER A 126 -10.26 -22.57 -10.27
N GLY A 127 -9.99 -22.36 -11.57
CA GLY A 127 -10.17 -21.07 -12.24
C GLY A 127 -9.38 -19.90 -11.61
N ALA A 128 -9.99 -18.72 -11.62
CA ALA A 128 -9.48 -17.48 -11.04
C ALA A 128 -9.14 -17.62 -9.55
N ASP A 129 -9.95 -18.35 -8.80
CA ASP A 129 -9.76 -18.54 -7.37
C ASP A 129 -8.52 -19.38 -7.08
N SER A 130 -8.29 -20.44 -7.86
CA SER A 130 -7.06 -21.24 -7.80
C SER A 130 -5.81 -20.40 -8.05
N TYR A 131 -5.89 -19.48 -9.02
CA TYR A 131 -4.81 -18.54 -9.33
C TYR A 131 -4.48 -17.68 -8.10
N LEU A 132 -5.51 -17.08 -7.47
CA LEU A 132 -5.34 -16.28 -6.25
C LEU A 132 -4.79 -17.09 -5.08
N ARG A 133 -5.31 -18.29 -4.83
CA ARG A 133 -4.86 -19.19 -3.75
C ARG A 133 -3.39 -19.58 -3.87
N LYS A 134 -2.90 -19.73 -5.09
CA LYS A 134 -1.54 -20.24 -5.37
C LYS A 134 -0.49 -19.14 -5.54
N LEU A 135 -0.88 -17.90 -5.83
CA LEU A 135 0.05 -16.79 -6.10
C LEU A 135 -0.14 -15.59 -5.17
N CYS A 136 -1.37 -15.17 -4.93
CA CYS A 136 -1.67 -13.85 -4.35
C CYS A 136 -1.91 -13.90 -2.84
N VAL A 137 -2.70 -14.88 -2.38
CA VAL A 137 -3.20 -14.96 -1.00
C VAL A 137 -2.07 -15.05 0.03
N SER A 138 -0.87 -15.50 -0.37
CA SER A 138 0.31 -15.51 0.50
C SER A 138 0.60 -14.17 1.19
N CYS A 139 0.24 -13.05 0.56
CA CYS A 139 0.49 -11.70 1.08
C CYS A 139 -0.65 -11.13 1.93
N HIS A 140 -1.84 -11.73 1.90
CA HIS A 140 -3.04 -11.19 2.53
C HIS A 140 -3.17 -11.58 4.01
N LEU A 141 -3.85 -10.73 4.79
CA LEU A 141 -3.97 -10.91 6.24
C LEU A 141 -4.80 -12.13 6.63
N GLY A 142 -5.75 -12.53 5.78
CA GLY A 142 -6.56 -13.74 5.94
C GLY A 142 -5.79 -15.05 5.69
N ASN A 143 -4.56 -14.98 5.17
CA ASN A 143 -3.71 -16.16 5.07
C ASN A 143 -3.05 -16.47 6.41
N GLU A 144 -3.06 -17.74 6.80
CA GLU A 144 -2.55 -18.17 8.10
C GLU A 144 -1.01 -18.07 8.19
N LYS A 145 -0.51 -17.45 9.26
CA LYS A 145 0.93 -17.37 9.51
C LYS A 145 1.42 -18.63 10.20
N ARG A 146 2.11 -19.53 9.49
CA ARG A 146 2.57 -20.82 10.04
C ARG A 146 4.03 -20.88 10.46
N LYS A 147 4.79 -19.81 10.24
CA LYS A 147 6.23 -19.76 10.49
C LYS A 147 6.58 -18.53 11.33
N HIS A 148 7.36 -18.76 12.38
CA HIS A 148 8.01 -17.70 13.13
C HIS A 148 9.06 -17.02 12.25
N GLY A 149 9.20 -15.70 12.43
CA GLY A 149 10.12 -14.85 11.68
C GLY A 149 9.42 -13.83 10.79
N GLN A 150 10.23 -12.87 10.35
CA GLN A 150 9.90 -11.81 9.41
C GLN A 150 10.78 -11.98 8.18
N SER A 151 10.18 -12.40 7.07
CA SER A 151 10.89 -12.50 5.80
C SER A 151 9.89 -12.40 4.66
N LEU A 152 10.40 -12.28 3.43
CA LEU A 152 9.59 -12.40 2.21
C LEU A 152 8.82 -13.74 2.10
N LYS A 153 9.08 -14.71 2.98
CA LYS A 153 8.40 -16.02 3.00
C LYS A 153 7.49 -16.21 4.22
N ALA A 154 7.43 -15.24 5.13
CA ALA A 154 6.73 -15.37 6.42
C ALA A 154 5.65 -14.27 6.58
N ARG A 155 4.67 -14.30 5.68
CA ARG A 155 3.58 -13.31 5.51
C ARG A 155 2.25 -13.80 6.09
N GLY A 156 1.25 -12.92 6.12
CA GLY A 156 -0.09 -13.20 6.64
C GLY A 156 -0.14 -13.25 8.18
N GLY A 157 -1.27 -13.72 8.72
CA GLY A 157 -1.49 -13.91 10.15
C GLY A 157 -2.17 -12.75 10.85
N GLY A 158 -3.09 -12.04 10.18
CA GLY A 158 -3.90 -11.00 10.83
C GLY A 158 -3.07 -9.93 11.55
N CYS A 159 -3.35 -9.72 12.84
CA CYS A 159 -2.70 -8.69 13.65
C CYS A 159 -1.17 -8.90 13.78
N VAL A 160 -0.72 -10.16 13.86
CA VAL A 160 0.71 -10.46 14.03
C VAL A 160 1.53 -10.32 12.74
N ALA A 161 0.88 -10.06 11.59
CA ALA A 161 1.58 -9.72 10.36
C ALA A 161 2.42 -8.43 10.53
N CYS A 162 1.83 -7.43 11.21
CA CYS A 162 2.45 -6.12 11.42
C CYS A 162 3.03 -5.98 12.83
N HIS A 163 2.30 -6.42 13.85
CA HIS A 163 2.61 -6.06 15.24
C HIS A 163 3.63 -6.96 15.95
N LEU A 164 4.02 -8.11 15.37
CA LEU A 164 4.88 -9.09 16.05
C LEU A 164 6.36 -8.94 15.67
N GLU A 165 7.16 -8.36 16.54
CA GLU A 165 8.60 -8.16 16.41
C GLU A 165 9.42 -9.33 16.93
N TYR A 166 10.21 -9.95 16.05
CA TYR A 166 11.14 -11.00 16.41
C TYR A 166 12.49 -10.37 16.76
N PRO A 167 13.17 -10.86 17.81
CA PRO A 167 14.53 -10.41 18.11
C PRO A 167 15.48 -10.78 16.98
N GLN A 168 16.43 -9.89 16.68
CA GLN A 168 17.41 -10.09 15.60
C GLN A 168 18.34 -11.29 15.89
N LYS A 169 18.61 -11.56 17.17
CA LYS A 169 19.38 -12.70 17.66
C LYS A 169 18.58 -13.38 18.77
N PRO A 170 17.66 -14.31 18.43
CA PRO A 170 16.82 -14.93 19.42
C PRO A 170 17.66 -15.75 20.41
N GLU A 171 17.62 -15.35 21.68
CA GLU A 171 18.03 -16.20 22.79
C GLU A 171 16.85 -17.06 23.25
N LYS A 172 17.11 -18.21 23.88
CA LYS A 172 16.04 -19.08 24.41
C LYS A 172 15.12 -18.39 25.43
N THR A 173 15.56 -17.26 25.99
CA THR A 173 14.84 -16.51 27.04
C THR A 173 14.09 -15.30 26.49
N GLU A 174 14.10 -15.06 25.19
CA GLU A 174 13.55 -13.85 24.57
C GLU A 174 12.30 -14.14 23.74
N HIS A 175 11.18 -13.56 24.17
CA HIS A 175 9.91 -13.66 23.48
C HIS A 175 9.77 -12.58 22.39
N PRO A 176 9.14 -12.88 21.23
CA PRO A 176 8.76 -11.85 20.26
C PRO A 176 7.88 -10.75 20.88
N ARG A 177 8.19 -9.48 20.61
CA ARG A 177 7.49 -8.34 21.19
C ARG A 177 6.26 -7.97 20.35
N LEU A 178 5.14 -7.66 20.99
CA LEU A 178 4.06 -6.91 20.33
C LEU A 178 4.37 -5.42 20.36
N THR A 179 4.30 -4.75 19.20
CA THR A 179 4.62 -3.33 19.09
C THR A 179 3.70 -2.58 18.16
N VAL A 180 3.44 -1.32 18.49
CA VAL A 180 2.79 -0.34 17.61
C VAL A 180 3.80 0.44 16.75
N GLU A 181 5.11 0.25 16.99
CA GLU A 181 6.21 0.79 16.18
C GLU A 181 6.46 -0.10 14.96
N VAL A 182 5.50 -0.11 14.03
CA VAL A 182 5.55 -0.95 12.83
C VAL A 182 6.49 -0.32 11.79
N ASP A 183 7.66 -0.94 11.59
CA ASP A 183 8.66 -0.50 10.61
C ASP A 183 8.32 -0.85 9.15
N ASN A 184 9.10 -0.32 8.22
CA ASN A 184 8.92 -0.53 6.77
C ASN A 184 9.18 -1.97 6.34
N LEU A 185 9.91 -2.77 7.12
CA LEU A 185 10.19 -4.17 6.78
C LEU A 185 8.89 -4.99 6.77
N ARG A 186 7.90 -4.60 7.58
CA ARG A 186 6.59 -5.27 7.63
C ARG A 186 5.82 -5.09 6.34
N CYS A 187 5.84 -3.87 5.82
CA CYS A 187 5.25 -3.53 4.52
C CYS A 187 6.02 -4.21 3.38
N PHE A 188 7.36 -4.18 3.43
CA PHE A 188 8.24 -4.76 2.41
C PHE A 188 7.98 -6.25 2.16
N GLY A 189 7.63 -6.99 3.22
CA GLY A 189 7.26 -8.41 3.13
C GLY A 189 6.27 -8.69 2.00
N CYS A 190 5.21 -7.89 1.89
CA CYS A 190 4.11 -8.06 0.95
C CYS A 190 4.13 -7.04 -0.21
N HIS A 191 4.37 -5.76 0.09
CA HIS A 191 4.32 -4.65 -0.86
C HIS A 191 5.60 -4.45 -1.70
N SER A 192 6.54 -5.40 -1.63
CA SER A 192 7.65 -5.51 -2.59
C SER A 192 7.27 -6.24 -3.90
N ARG A 193 5.99 -6.64 -4.04
CA ARG A 193 5.41 -7.31 -5.22
C ARG A 193 4.21 -6.50 -5.75
N SER A 194 3.67 -6.90 -6.90
CA SER A 194 2.51 -6.27 -7.56
C SER A 194 2.73 -4.79 -7.89
N GLY A 195 2.29 -3.83 -7.07
CA GLY A 195 2.59 -2.40 -7.30
C GLY A 195 4.05 -2.02 -7.02
N ARG A 196 4.85 -2.93 -6.43
CA ARG A 196 6.26 -2.70 -6.02
C ARG A 196 6.43 -1.48 -5.10
N ILE A 197 5.38 -1.07 -4.39
CA ILE A 197 5.33 0.15 -3.56
C ILE A 197 6.56 0.27 -2.64
N SER A 198 6.90 -0.79 -1.91
CA SER A 198 8.07 -0.74 -1.00
C SER A 198 9.41 -0.68 -1.73
N LEU A 199 9.50 -1.22 -2.94
CA LEU A 199 10.72 -1.11 -3.75
C LEU A 199 10.85 0.31 -4.32
N ASN A 200 9.76 0.84 -4.88
CA ASN A 200 9.72 2.18 -5.44
C ASN A 200 10.06 3.24 -4.39
N TYR A 201 9.47 3.13 -3.20
CA TYR A 201 9.74 4.03 -2.08
C TYR A 201 11.23 4.06 -1.71
N LEU A 202 11.92 2.92 -1.84
CA LEU A 202 13.36 2.78 -1.57
C LEU A 202 14.25 3.11 -2.78
N GLY A 203 13.69 3.45 -3.94
CA GLY A 203 14.48 3.70 -5.15
C GLY A 203 15.01 2.42 -5.79
N LEU A 204 14.26 1.31 -5.74
CA LEU A 204 14.64 0.04 -6.35
C LEU A 204 13.60 -0.32 -7.42
N ALA A 205 14.01 -0.35 -8.69
CA ALA A 205 13.17 -0.78 -9.80
C ALA A 205 13.43 -2.25 -10.12
N GLU A 206 12.39 -3.05 -10.26
CA GLU A 206 12.51 -4.42 -10.76
C GLU A 206 12.74 -4.42 -12.28
N VAL A 207 13.70 -5.21 -12.75
CA VAL A 207 14.15 -5.26 -14.16
C VAL A 207 14.51 -6.70 -14.55
N GLU A 208 14.52 -7.01 -15.84
CA GLU A 208 14.87 -8.35 -16.34
C GLU A 208 16.37 -8.51 -16.64
N GLU A 209 17.02 -7.43 -17.08
CA GLU A 209 18.39 -7.48 -17.59
C GLU A 209 19.30 -6.47 -16.90
N VAL A 210 20.60 -6.78 -16.86
CA VAL A 210 21.64 -5.87 -16.37
C VAL A 210 22.15 -5.07 -17.55
N ASP A 211 22.23 -3.76 -17.38
CA ASP A 211 22.97 -2.89 -18.29
C ASP A 211 24.47 -3.02 -17.99
N PRO A 212 25.29 -3.55 -18.93
CA PRO A 212 26.73 -3.73 -18.72
C PRO A 212 27.49 -2.43 -18.46
N GLU A 213 26.98 -1.29 -18.90
CA GLU A 213 27.62 0.02 -18.69
C GLU A 213 27.32 0.60 -17.30
N ARG A 214 26.32 0.05 -16.60
CA ARG A 214 25.82 0.56 -15.31
C ARG A 214 25.73 -0.52 -14.24
N ILE A 215 26.56 -1.57 -14.31
CA ILE A 215 26.52 -2.75 -13.42
C ILE A 215 26.45 -2.36 -11.93
N GLN A 216 27.14 -1.29 -11.52
CA GLN A 216 27.15 -0.78 -10.15
C GLN A 216 25.77 -0.34 -9.65
N ASP A 217 24.79 -0.09 -10.51
CA ASP A 217 23.44 0.31 -10.11
C ASP A 217 22.53 -0.90 -9.86
N PHE A 218 22.97 -2.12 -10.18
CA PHE A 218 22.16 -3.32 -10.08
C PHE A 218 22.43 -4.11 -8.80
N GLY A 219 21.42 -4.85 -8.36
CA GLY A 219 21.49 -5.74 -7.21
C GLY A 219 20.43 -6.83 -7.26
N ARG A 220 20.45 -7.74 -6.29
CA ARG A 220 19.42 -8.79 -6.17
C ARG A 220 18.76 -8.76 -4.81
N LEU A 221 17.44 -8.93 -4.81
CA LEU A 221 16.66 -9.13 -3.58
C LEU A 221 16.95 -10.53 -2.99
N PRO A 222 16.57 -10.80 -1.72
CA PRO A 222 16.74 -12.12 -1.12
C PRO A 222 15.99 -13.25 -1.85
N ASP A 223 14.94 -12.92 -2.61
CA ASP A 223 14.22 -13.85 -3.49
C ASP A 223 14.78 -13.91 -4.93
N ARG A 224 15.99 -13.37 -5.13
CA ARG A 224 16.81 -13.37 -6.36
C ARG A 224 16.34 -12.48 -7.51
N ARG A 225 15.21 -11.78 -7.36
CA ARG A 225 14.77 -10.79 -8.36
C ARG A 225 15.84 -9.73 -8.57
N LEU A 226 16.10 -9.39 -9.83
CA LEU A 226 17.04 -8.35 -10.21
C LEU A 226 16.39 -6.98 -10.03
N VAL A 227 17.16 -6.04 -9.49
CA VAL A 227 16.74 -4.65 -9.30
C VAL A 227 17.82 -3.68 -9.75
N GLU A 228 17.39 -2.54 -10.27
CA GLU A 228 18.20 -1.37 -10.59
C GLU A 228 17.95 -0.26 -9.54
N ARG A 229 18.97 0.48 -9.14
CA ARG A 229 18.82 1.71 -8.36
C ARG A 229 18.22 2.82 -9.22
N LYS A 230 17.16 3.43 -8.70
CA LYS A 230 16.49 4.62 -9.22
C LYS A 230 16.41 5.70 -8.14
N ALA A 231 15.87 6.85 -8.52
CA ALA A 231 15.55 7.92 -7.59
C ALA A 231 14.53 7.45 -6.53
N ALA A 232 14.95 7.34 -5.27
CA ALA A 232 14.05 7.02 -4.14
C ALA A 232 13.07 8.16 -3.84
N ASP A 233 11.96 7.85 -3.17
CA ASP A 233 10.99 8.84 -2.70
C ASP A 233 11.65 9.82 -1.72
N LEU A 234 11.29 11.10 -1.81
CA LEU A 234 11.83 12.13 -0.93
C LEU A 234 11.48 11.90 0.55
N HIS A 235 10.28 11.37 0.84
CA HIS A 235 9.87 11.04 2.21
C HIS A 235 10.68 9.87 2.77
N SER A 236 10.99 8.89 1.90
CA SER A 236 11.87 7.77 2.24
C SER A 236 13.27 8.27 2.60
N LEU A 237 13.84 9.16 1.77
CA LEU A 237 15.14 9.78 2.02
C LEU A 237 15.15 10.65 3.29
N ALA A 238 14.03 11.29 3.64
CA ALA A 238 13.90 12.03 4.89
C ALA A 238 13.92 11.10 6.12
N GLY A 239 13.56 9.82 5.94
CA GLY A 239 13.54 8.78 6.97
C GLY A 239 12.13 8.49 7.51
N MET A 240 11.08 8.76 6.73
CA MET A 240 9.70 8.42 7.11
C MET A 240 9.46 6.91 7.00
N ALA A 241 8.67 6.40 7.94
CA ALA A 241 8.10 5.06 7.88
C ALA A 241 6.77 5.07 7.13
N CYS A 242 6.33 3.93 6.60
CA CYS A 242 5.05 3.78 5.93
C CYS A 242 3.89 4.24 6.83
N ILE A 243 3.96 3.95 8.13
CA ILE A 243 2.94 4.35 9.11
C ILE A 243 2.93 5.86 9.43
N ASP A 244 3.92 6.63 8.97
CA ASP A 244 3.87 8.09 9.07
C ASP A 244 2.85 8.68 8.08
N CYS A 245 2.56 7.98 6.98
CA CYS A 245 1.51 8.35 6.01
C CYS A 245 0.26 7.47 6.12
N HIS A 246 0.39 6.19 6.45
CA HIS A 246 -0.75 5.28 6.55
C HIS A 246 -1.29 5.19 7.98
N THR A 247 -2.57 5.54 8.18
CA THR A 247 -3.20 5.55 9.51
C THR A 247 -3.68 4.17 9.92
N SER A 248 -3.99 3.99 11.22
CA SER A 248 -4.67 2.79 11.70
C SER A 248 -5.99 2.58 10.97
N ARG A 249 -6.77 3.66 10.73
CA ARG A 249 -8.04 3.66 9.99
C ARG A 249 -7.90 3.05 8.60
N GLU A 250 -6.84 3.38 7.90
CA GLU A 250 -6.56 2.85 6.57
C GLU A 250 -6.09 1.40 6.63
N LEU A 251 -5.03 1.12 7.39
CA LEU A 251 -4.37 -0.19 7.39
C LEU A 251 -5.22 -1.31 8.02
N MET A 252 -5.92 -0.99 9.10
CA MET A 252 -6.79 -1.95 9.80
C MET A 252 -8.23 -1.88 9.31
N GLY A 253 -8.59 -0.97 8.39
CA GLY A 253 -9.96 -0.74 7.98
C GLY A 253 -10.76 0.12 8.97
N ASN A 254 -11.99 0.45 8.60
CA ASN A 254 -12.91 1.34 9.33
C ASN A 254 -14.06 0.59 10.05
N GLY A 255 -14.11 -0.74 9.93
CA GLY A 255 -15.15 -1.59 10.55
C GLY A 255 -16.35 -1.88 9.65
N ILE A 256 -16.36 -1.33 8.43
CA ILE A 256 -17.29 -1.69 7.38
C ILE A 256 -16.52 -2.33 6.23
N ARG A 257 -17.21 -3.20 5.48
CA ARG A 257 -16.62 -3.91 4.34
C ARG A 257 -16.73 -3.03 3.10
N ASP A 258 -15.85 -2.03 3.02
CA ASP A 258 -15.72 -1.12 1.89
C ASP A 258 -14.26 -0.98 1.44
N GLU A 259 -14.05 -0.30 0.31
CA GLU A 259 -12.71 0.14 -0.05
C GLU A 259 -12.31 1.28 0.88
N SER A 260 -11.62 0.93 1.96
CA SER A 260 -11.00 1.87 2.88
C SER A 260 -9.93 2.69 2.11
N GLY A 261 -10.35 3.79 1.51
CA GLY A 261 -9.48 4.66 0.73
C GLY A 261 -8.42 5.35 1.59
N ILE A 262 -7.36 5.82 0.94
CA ILE A 262 -6.25 6.53 1.58
C ILE A 262 -6.77 7.70 2.41
N ASP A 263 -6.33 7.75 3.67
CA ASP A 263 -6.78 8.74 4.66
C ASP A 263 -5.94 10.01 4.60
N ILE A 264 -4.61 9.92 4.80
CA ILE A 264 -3.71 11.07 4.70
C ILE A 264 -3.47 11.41 3.24
N GLN A 265 -3.77 12.65 2.87
CA GLN A 265 -3.45 13.22 1.56
C GLN A 265 -2.28 14.19 1.67
N CYS A 266 -1.62 14.51 0.55
CA CYS A 266 -0.47 15.43 0.53
C CYS A 266 -0.81 16.77 1.22
N LEU A 267 -2.02 17.29 0.96
CA LEU A 267 -2.47 18.56 1.52
C LEU A 267 -2.81 18.49 3.01
N ASP A 268 -2.92 17.32 3.64
CA ASP A 268 -3.11 17.23 5.10
C ASP A 268 -1.83 17.58 5.88
N CYS A 269 -0.66 17.56 5.22
CA CYS A 269 0.62 17.95 5.81
C CYS A 269 1.21 19.21 5.17
N HIS A 270 1.07 19.38 3.85
CA HIS A 270 1.80 20.41 3.10
C HIS A 270 1.07 21.75 2.99
N ARG A 271 -0.27 21.81 3.04
CA ARG A 271 -1.02 23.07 2.82
C ARG A 271 -0.65 24.15 3.85
N ALA A 272 -0.87 25.43 3.54
CA ALA A 272 -0.56 26.51 4.49
C ALA A 272 -1.26 26.34 5.85
N GLU A 273 -2.58 26.11 5.85
CA GLU A 273 -3.40 26.02 7.06
C GLU A 273 -4.01 24.63 7.25
N LEU A 274 -3.74 23.96 8.36
CA LEU A 274 -4.20 22.58 8.58
C LEU A 274 -5.61 22.49 9.16
N ALA A 275 -6.29 21.37 8.89
CA ALA A 275 -7.49 21.02 9.63
C ALA A 275 -7.09 20.59 11.06
N LYS A 276 -7.84 21.04 12.05
CA LYS A 276 -7.59 20.77 13.47
C LYS A 276 -8.89 20.36 14.17
N LYS A 277 -8.76 19.64 15.28
CA LYS A 277 -9.85 19.42 16.24
C LYS A 277 -9.36 19.61 17.68
N PRO A 278 -10.23 20.08 18.59
CA PRO A 278 -9.94 20.15 20.02
C PRO A 278 -9.61 18.78 20.63
N LEU A 279 -8.69 18.72 21.59
CA LEU A 279 -8.30 17.46 22.25
C LEU A 279 -9.45 16.79 23.01
N ASN A 280 -10.39 17.56 23.55
CA ASN A 280 -11.58 17.01 24.22
C ASN A 280 -12.58 16.34 23.26
N ARG A 281 -12.35 16.40 21.95
CA ARG A 281 -13.13 15.71 20.91
C ARG A 281 -12.42 14.47 20.36
N LEU A 282 -11.30 14.05 20.95
CA LEU A 282 -10.65 12.79 20.58
C LEU A 282 -11.53 11.61 20.98
N THR A 283 -11.59 10.61 20.11
CA THR A 283 -12.25 9.35 20.43
C THR A 283 -11.45 8.57 21.49
N PRO A 284 -12.05 7.58 22.18
CA PRO A 284 -11.31 6.73 23.11
C PRO A 284 -10.10 6.03 22.46
N GLU A 285 -10.23 5.56 21.22
CA GLU A 285 -9.12 4.95 20.47
C GLU A 285 -8.00 5.95 20.21
N GLU A 286 -8.37 7.15 19.83
CA GLU A 286 -7.44 8.24 19.58
C GLU A 286 -6.64 8.63 20.82
N ASN A 287 -7.32 8.73 21.96
CA ASN A 287 -6.67 8.94 23.26
C ASN A 287 -5.72 7.79 23.62
N LEU A 288 -6.14 6.54 23.40
CA LEU A 288 -5.28 5.37 23.64
C LEU A 288 -4.04 5.39 22.76
N TYR A 289 -4.19 5.64 21.46
CA TYR A 289 -3.07 5.67 20.53
C TYR A 289 -2.02 6.72 20.92
N ALA A 290 -2.48 7.92 21.33
CA ALA A 290 -1.58 8.95 21.83
C ALA A 290 -0.86 8.52 23.12
N ALA A 291 -1.55 7.83 24.03
CA ALA A 291 -0.97 7.31 25.27
C ALA A 291 0.06 6.19 25.04
N LEU A 292 -0.04 5.43 23.95
CA LEU A 292 0.90 4.35 23.59
C LEU A 292 2.26 4.85 23.08
N GLN A 293 2.43 6.15 22.89
CA GLN A 293 3.68 6.77 22.40
C GLN A 293 4.14 7.89 23.35
N PRO A 294 4.37 7.58 24.64
CA PRO A 294 4.67 8.58 25.65
C PRO A 294 5.98 9.31 25.33
N GLY A 295 5.96 10.64 25.44
CA GLY A 295 7.12 11.50 25.18
C GLY A 295 7.46 11.73 23.70
N ARG A 296 6.71 11.16 22.75
CA ARG A 296 6.87 11.42 21.31
C ARG A 296 5.88 12.44 20.76
N PHE A 297 4.66 12.43 21.28
CA PHE A 297 3.63 13.38 20.87
C PHE A 297 3.41 14.39 21.99
N PHE A 298 3.93 15.60 21.77
CA PHE A 298 3.70 16.72 22.66
C PHE A 298 2.45 17.44 22.17
N TYR A 299 1.37 17.38 22.95
CA TYR A 299 0.27 18.31 22.77
C TYR A 299 0.84 19.72 22.96
N SER A 300 0.80 20.53 21.90
CA SER A 300 1.11 21.95 22.04
C SER A 300 0.18 22.56 23.10
N ASP A 301 0.60 23.69 23.69
CA ASP A 301 -0.23 24.50 24.60
C ASP A 301 -1.58 24.94 23.99
N SER A 302 -1.83 24.68 22.70
CA SER A 302 -3.01 25.08 21.94
C SER A 302 -4.28 24.24 22.17
N ALA A 303 -4.22 23.14 22.92
CA ALA A 303 -5.37 22.25 23.18
C ALA A 303 -6.07 21.68 21.92
N GLU A 304 -5.37 21.62 20.78
CA GLU A 304 -5.84 21.06 19.51
C GLU A 304 -4.84 20.04 18.92
N VAL A 305 -5.33 19.20 18.00
CA VAL A 305 -4.53 18.29 17.18
C VAL A 305 -4.84 18.46 15.70
N THR A 306 -3.81 18.35 14.85
CA THR A 306 -3.96 18.25 13.39
C THR A 306 -4.78 17.01 13.02
N VAL A 307 -5.63 17.11 12.01
CA VAL A 307 -6.41 15.98 11.51
C VAL A 307 -6.40 15.87 9.99
N THR A 308 -6.65 14.67 9.46
CA THR A 308 -6.96 14.49 8.03
C THR A 308 -8.26 15.20 7.69
N ARG A 309 -8.34 15.81 6.50
CA ARG A 309 -9.58 16.47 6.06
C ARG A 309 -10.69 15.48 5.73
N ARG A 310 -10.32 14.30 5.24
CA ARG A 310 -11.29 13.30 4.73
C ARG A 310 -12.07 12.65 5.86
N HIS A 311 -11.41 12.26 6.93
CA HIS A 311 -12.03 11.49 8.03
C HIS A 311 -11.85 12.11 9.41
N GLY A 312 -11.09 13.20 9.54
CA GLY A 312 -10.82 13.81 10.84
C GLY A 312 -9.90 12.96 11.73
N SER A 313 -9.12 12.05 11.13
CA SER A 313 -8.17 11.18 11.84
C SER A 313 -7.02 12.02 12.39
N ALA A 314 -6.73 11.88 13.68
CA ALA A 314 -5.68 12.66 14.32
C ALA A 314 -4.26 12.31 13.81
N LEU A 315 -3.50 13.36 13.50
CA LEU A 315 -2.10 13.32 13.06
C LEU A 315 -1.19 13.78 14.19
N TYR A 316 -1.11 12.99 15.26
CA TYR A 316 -0.35 13.32 16.49
C TYR A 316 1.14 13.63 16.25
N HIS A 317 1.69 13.09 15.17
CA HIS A 317 3.06 13.27 14.77
C HIS A 317 3.31 14.58 14.02
N VAL A 318 2.28 15.33 13.63
CA VAL A 318 2.39 16.59 12.88
C VAL A 318 2.07 17.78 13.77
N ARG A 319 3.04 18.68 13.94
CA ARG A 319 2.90 19.89 14.77
C ARG A 319 3.35 21.15 14.07
N GLU A 320 2.74 22.26 14.44
CA GLU A 320 3.18 23.59 14.06
C GLU A 320 4.09 24.16 15.16
N SER A 321 5.12 24.88 14.77
CA SER A 321 6.09 25.52 15.65
C SER A 321 6.51 26.87 15.09
N VAL A 322 7.23 27.67 15.87
CA VAL A 322 7.81 28.93 15.43
C VAL A 322 9.32 28.84 15.63
N SER A 323 10.08 29.15 14.59
CA SER A 323 11.54 29.22 14.67
C SER A 323 12.00 30.32 15.64
N PRO A 324 13.25 30.29 16.14
CA PRO A 324 13.82 31.40 16.90
C PRO A 324 13.76 32.76 16.18
N LEU A 325 13.67 32.74 14.85
CA LEU A 325 13.54 33.93 13.99
C LEU A 325 12.08 34.36 13.71
N GLY A 326 11.10 33.80 14.44
CA GLY A 326 9.69 34.16 14.31
C GLY A 326 8.94 33.55 13.11
N LYS A 327 9.60 32.74 12.27
CA LYS A 327 8.94 32.07 11.13
C LYS A 327 8.17 30.83 11.56
N LYS A 328 6.92 30.69 11.10
CA LYS A 328 6.14 29.45 11.22
C LYS A 328 6.89 28.28 10.58
N ARG A 329 6.98 27.15 11.28
CA ARG A 329 7.54 25.88 10.83
C ARG A 329 6.53 24.78 11.06
N ARG A 330 6.60 23.74 10.25
CA ARG A 330 5.84 22.51 10.46
C ARG A 330 6.79 21.34 10.58
N LEU A 331 6.56 20.52 11.59
CA LEU A 331 7.42 19.40 11.93
C LEU A 331 6.59 18.12 11.95
N LEU A 332 7.17 17.04 11.46
CA LEU A 332 6.70 15.67 11.60
C LEU A 332 7.67 14.89 12.49
N THR A 333 7.17 14.18 13.49
CA THR A 333 7.97 13.26 14.32
C THR A 333 7.77 11.84 13.83
N GLY A 334 8.80 11.19 13.29
CA GLY A 334 8.68 9.83 12.77
C GLY A 334 8.22 8.84 13.85
N LYS A 335 7.16 8.07 13.58
CA LYS A 335 6.53 7.16 14.55
C LYS A 335 7.40 5.96 14.95
N VAL A 336 8.38 5.62 14.11
CA VAL A 336 9.36 4.56 14.37
C VAL A 336 10.70 5.17 14.77
N SER A 337 11.21 6.13 14.00
CA SER A 337 12.54 6.69 14.20
C SER A 337 12.64 7.71 15.34
N GLY A 338 11.52 8.32 15.74
CA GLY A 338 11.47 9.46 16.67
C GLY A 338 12.11 10.75 16.12
N LYS A 339 12.62 10.73 14.88
CA LYS A 339 13.32 11.86 14.27
C LYS A 339 12.33 12.96 13.90
N GLU A 340 12.69 14.20 14.21
CA GLU A 340 11.95 15.38 13.76
C GLU A 340 12.34 15.76 12.33
N LEU A 341 11.34 15.89 11.46
CA LEU A 341 11.46 16.22 10.05
C LEU A 341 10.72 17.52 9.77
N GLU A 342 11.36 18.46 9.10
CA GLU A 342 10.69 19.69 8.66
C GLU A 342 9.84 19.41 7.42
N ILE A 343 8.55 19.74 7.49
CA ILE A 343 7.62 19.58 6.38
C ILE A 343 7.72 20.83 5.50
N PRO A 344 8.13 20.71 4.23
CA PRO A 344 8.10 21.82 3.31
C PRO A 344 6.64 22.23 3.07
N LEU A 345 6.34 23.51 3.31
CA LEU A 345 5.01 24.02 3.07
C LEU A 345 4.78 24.16 1.56
N PHE A 346 3.57 23.82 1.14
CA PHE A 346 3.04 24.05 -0.19
C PHE A 346 3.21 25.54 -0.52
N LYS A 347 4.10 25.82 -1.47
CA LYS A 347 4.29 27.17 -1.99
C LYS A 347 3.28 27.39 -3.10
N GLN A 348 2.45 28.41 -2.93
CA GLN A 348 1.72 28.93 -4.08
C GLN A 348 2.74 29.42 -5.11
N GLY A 349 2.58 28.97 -6.34
CA GLY A 349 3.45 29.31 -7.46
C GLY A 349 2.70 29.11 -8.76
N LEU A 350 3.26 29.63 -9.85
CA LEU A 350 2.64 29.63 -11.19
C LEU A 350 2.16 28.24 -11.62
N HIS A 351 2.90 27.18 -11.25
CA HIS A 351 2.60 25.82 -11.71
C HIS A 351 1.52 25.09 -10.90
N HIS A 352 1.32 25.39 -9.61
CA HIS A 352 0.31 24.70 -8.78
C HIS A 352 -1.11 25.24 -8.99
N ASN A 353 -1.24 26.45 -9.53
CA ASN A 353 -2.52 27.13 -9.79
C ASN A 353 -2.72 27.40 -11.30
N LEU A 354 -2.07 26.61 -12.16
CA LEU A 354 -2.13 26.82 -13.61
C LEU A 354 -3.51 26.39 -14.13
N ASN A 355 -4.16 27.28 -14.88
CA ASN A 355 -5.47 26.98 -15.47
C ASN A 355 -5.37 25.75 -16.41
N GLY A 356 -6.38 24.88 -16.36
CA GLY A 356 -6.42 23.61 -17.09
C GLY A 356 -5.74 22.42 -16.39
N HIS A 357 -5.10 22.63 -15.24
CA HIS A 357 -4.42 21.60 -14.44
C HIS A 357 -5.21 21.17 -13.19
N GLU A 358 -6.44 21.64 -13.02
CA GLU A 358 -7.24 21.49 -11.79
C GLU A 358 -7.57 20.03 -11.47
N ARG A 359 -7.63 19.18 -12.50
CA ARG A 359 -7.92 17.75 -12.36
C ARG A 359 -6.70 16.93 -11.92
N LEU A 360 -5.48 17.46 -12.02
CA LEU A 360 -4.28 16.67 -11.72
C LEU A 360 -4.18 16.34 -10.22
N THR A 361 -3.77 15.12 -9.91
CA THR A 361 -3.27 14.75 -8.59
C THR A 361 -1.82 15.22 -8.42
N CYS A 362 -1.33 15.27 -7.18
CA CYS A 362 0.08 15.60 -6.92
C CYS A 362 1.02 14.58 -7.58
N ASP A 363 0.64 13.29 -7.58
CA ASP A 363 1.43 12.21 -8.19
C ASP A 363 1.61 12.37 -9.70
N SER A 364 0.61 12.92 -10.42
CA SER A 364 0.73 13.21 -11.85
C SER A 364 1.91 14.12 -12.19
N CYS A 365 2.28 15.00 -11.26
CA CYS A 365 3.44 15.87 -11.39
C CYS A 365 4.66 15.29 -10.68
N HIS A 366 4.55 14.87 -9.43
CA HIS A 366 5.72 14.62 -8.58
C HIS A 366 6.24 13.18 -8.62
N ALA A 367 5.51 12.22 -9.20
CA ALA A 367 6.03 10.87 -9.40
C ALA A 367 7.06 10.86 -10.55
N THR A 368 8.30 10.49 -10.23
CA THR A 368 9.41 10.56 -11.19
C THR A 368 9.60 9.30 -12.02
N TRP A 369 9.06 8.18 -11.56
CA TRP A 369 8.99 6.92 -12.30
C TRP A 369 7.98 5.98 -11.67
N ALA A 370 7.57 4.95 -12.39
CA ALA A 370 6.71 3.88 -11.93
C ALA A 370 7.12 2.55 -12.59
N PRO A 371 6.87 1.40 -11.93
CA PRO A 371 7.11 0.11 -12.55
C PRO A 371 6.18 -0.08 -13.76
N GLN A 372 6.74 -0.54 -14.86
CA GLN A 372 6.02 -0.88 -16.08
C GLN A 372 6.18 -2.36 -16.37
N CYS A 373 5.07 -3.07 -16.60
CA CYS A 373 5.05 -4.50 -16.91
C CYS A 373 4.22 -4.71 -18.18
N TYR A 374 4.81 -4.46 -19.35
CA TYR A 374 4.06 -4.50 -20.61
C TYR A 374 3.83 -5.91 -21.15
N GLY A 375 4.66 -6.88 -20.78
CA GLY A 375 4.56 -8.25 -21.25
C GLY A 375 4.22 -9.25 -20.14
N CYS A 376 3.07 -9.91 -20.23
CA CYS A 376 2.69 -11.00 -19.34
C CYS A 376 1.93 -12.10 -20.07
N HIS A 377 2.26 -13.36 -19.77
CA HIS A 377 1.53 -14.52 -20.23
C HIS A 377 1.27 -15.45 -19.05
N ILE A 378 -0.01 -15.73 -18.80
CA ILE A 378 -0.47 -16.61 -17.74
C ILE A 378 -1.06 -17.87 -18.39
N ARG A 379 -0.52 -19.03 -18.02
CA ARG A 379 -1.09 -20.32 -18.44
C ARG A 379 -1.29 -21.28 -17.29
N TYR A 380 -2.23 -22.20 -17.46
CA TYR A 380 -2.47 -23.30 -16.53
C TYR A 380 -1.92 -24.63 -17.05
N ASP A 381 -1.23 -25.37 -16.18
CA ASP A 381 -0.75 -26.73 -16.44
C ASP A 381 -1.36 -27.69 -15.42
N ALA A 382 -2.32 -28.51 -15.87
CA ALA A 382 -3.02 -29.47 -15.03
C ALA A 382 -2.14 -30.64 -14.56
N ASN A 383 -1.05 -30.93 -15.27
CA ASN A 383 -0.18 -32.08 -15.00
C ASN A 383 0.88 -31.78 -13.93
N GLN A 384 1.04 -30.51 -13.56
CA GLN A 384 1.97 -30.08 -12.53
C GLN A 384 1.28 -29.86 -11.18
N LYS A 385 2.09 -29.64 -10.13
CA LYS A 385 1.62 -29.27 -8.80
C LYS A 385 2.20 -27.92 -8.40
N GLN A 386 1.42 -27.12 -7.68
CA GLN A 386 1.85 -25.84 -7.12
C GLN A 386 1.43 -25.74 -5.66
N TRP A 387 2.15 -24.95 -4.87
CA TRP A 387 1.79 -24.65 -3.50
C TRP A 387 0.45 -23.90 -3.44
N ASP A 388 -0.49 -24.39 -2.63
CA ASP A 388 -1.71 -23.67 -2.26
C ASP A 388 -1.47 -23.04 -0.89
N HIS A 389 -1.56 -21.71 -0.81
CA HIS A 389 -1.21 -20.98 0.42
C HIS A 389 -2.24 -21.20 1.54
N LEU A 390 -3.50 -21.45 1.20
CA LEU A 390 -4.56 -21.68 2.18
C LEU A 390 -4.52 -23.09 2.77
N LEU A 391 -4.20 -24.09 1.93
CA LEU A 391 -4.06 -25.49 2.37
C LEU A 391 -2.67 -25.83 2.92
N ASP A 392 -1.69 -24.93 2.74
CA ASP A 392 -0.30 -25.10 3.14
C ASP A 392 0.34 -26.41 2.62
N ARG A 393 0.01 -26.77 1.37
CA ARG A 393 0.53 -27.96 0.70
C ARG A 393 0.53 -27.81 -0.80
N LYS A 394 1.29 -28.65 -1.50
CA LYS A 394 1.20 -28.75 -2.96
C LYS A 394 -0.12 -29.41 -3.37
N THR A 395 -0.87 -28.75 -4.24
CA THR A 395 -2.08 -29.29 -4.87
C THR A 395 -1.87 -29.41 -6.39
N PRO A 396 -2.64 -30.29 -7.08
CA PRO A 396 -2.64 -30.36 -8.54
C PRO A 396 -2.92 -29.01 -9.22
N GLY A 397 -2.48 -28.87 -10.46
CA GLY A 397 -2.55 -27.63 -11.22
C GLY A 397 -1.45 -26.65 -10.87
N ARG A 398 -0.80 -26.10 -11.90
CA ARG A 398 0.17 -25.01 -11.76
C ARG A 398 -0.18 -23.86 -12.69
N TRP A 399 -0.27 -22.67 -12.12
CA TRP A 399 -0.23 -21.42 -12.87
C TRP A 399 1.22 -21.02 -13.13
N ILE A 400 1.50 -20.66 -14.36
CA ILE A 400 2.83 -20.27 -14.83
C ILE A 400 2.71 -18.88 -15.41
N GLU A 401 3.42 -17.93 -14.80
CA GLU A 401 3.54 -16.55 -15.24
C GLU A 401 4.89 -16.37 -15.94
N SER A 402 4.84 -16.01 -17.22
CA SER A 402 6.00 -15.54 -17.99
C SER A 402 5.86 -14.04 -18.21
N ARG A 403 6.92 -13.29 -17.98
CA ARG A 403 6.93 -11.83 -18.10
C ARG A 403 8.07 -11.36 -18.99
N TRP A 404 7.87 -10.24 -19.67
CA TRP A 404 8.89 -9.56 -20.47
C TRP A 404 8.59 -8.06 -20.52
N ALA A 405 9.53 -7.26 -20.99
CA ALA A 405 9.41 -5.80 -21.01
C ALA A 405 9.01 -5.23 -19.62
N VAL A 406 9.73 -5.68 -18.58
CA VAL A 406 9.64 -5.13 -17.22
C VAL A 406 10.68 -4.04 -17.08
N GLU A 407 10.23 -2.83 -16.81
CA GLU A 407 11.08 -1.64 -16.76
C GLU A 407 10.53 -0.60 -15.78
N ALA A 408 11.24 0.53 -15.65
CA ALA A 408 10.84 1.65 -14.83
C ALA A 408 11.00 2.97 -15.59
N SER A 409 9.88 3.64 -15.82
CA SER A 409 9.80 4.89 -16.59
C SER A 409 8.68 5.79 -16.05
N LEU A 410 8.51 6.98 -16.62
CA LEU A 410 7.40 7.86 -16.24
C LEU A 410 6.05 7.16 -16.49
N PRO A 411 5.12 7.19 -15.51
CA PRO A 411 3.81 6.56 -15.68
C PRO A 411 2.98 7.23 -16.76
N ALA A 412 2.04 6.48 -17.35
CA ALA A 412 0.98 7.05 -18.16
C ALA A 412 0.01 7.84 -17.26
N LEU A 413 -0.73 8.78 -17.86
CA LEU A 413 -1.79 9.53 -17.19
C LEU A 413 -3.14 9.02 -17.65
N GLY A 414 -4.08 8.95 -16.71
CA GLY A 414 -5.45 8.52 -16.95
C GLY A 414 -6.41 9.18 -15.98
N VAL A 415 -7.69 8.89 -16.15
CA VAL A 415 -8.77 9.40 -15.31
C VAL A 415 -9.17 8.32 -14.31
N ASP A 416 -9.11 8.66 -13.02
CA ASP A 416 -9.57 7.79 -11.94
C ASP A 416 -11.10 7.84 -11.75
N GLU A 417 -11.62 7.01 -10.85
CA GLU A 417 -13.05 6.91 -10.52
C GLU A 417 -13.66 8.22 -10.02
N SER A 418 -12.83 9.12 -9.47
CA SER A 418 -13.25 10.45 -9.01
C SER A 418 -13.20 11.52 -10.12
N GLY A 419 -12.82 11.15 -11.35
CA GLY A 419 -12.67 12.05 -12.48
C GLY A 419 -11.37 12.87 -12.48
N ARG A 420 -10.45 12.60 -11.55
CA ARG A 420 -9.15 13.26 -11.48
C ARG A 420 -8.14 12.59 -12.41
N ILE A 421 -7.12 13.34 -12.81
CA ILE A 421 -6.03 12.84 -13.65
C ILE A 421 -4.89 12.40 -12.74
N THR A 422 -4.58 11.11 -12.76
CA THR A 422 -3.56 10.47 -11.93
C THR A 422 -2.65 9.54 -12.75
N THR A 423 -1.66 8.95 -12.08
CA THR A 423 -0.70 8.03 -12.67
C THR A 423 -1.27 6.61 -12.82
N PHE A 424 -1.02 6.01 -13.98
CA PHE A 424 -1.41 4.65 -14.32
C PHE A 424 -0.20 3.82 -14.75
N VAL A 425 -0.25 2.53 -14.44
CA VAL A 425 0.71 1.51 -14.89
C VAL A 425 -0.03 0.33 -15.52
N PRO A 426 0.62 -0.49 -16.37
CA PRO A 426 0.09 -1.77 -16.80
C PRO A 426 -0.31 -2.62 -15.59
N GLY A 427 -1.60 -2.90 -15.46
CA GLY A 427 -2.16 -3.70 -14.37
C GLY A 427 -2.31 -5.15 -14.79
N MET A 428 -3.01 -5.37 -15.91
CA MET A 428 -3.22 -6.68 -16.54
C MET A 428 -3.14 -6.55 -18.06
N ASN A 429 -1.97 -6.12 -18.56
CA ASN A 429 -1.60 -6.24 -19.96
C ASN A 429 -1.04 -7.65 -20.19
N LEU A 430 -1.90 -8.58 -20.61
CA LEU A 430 -1.57 -10.00 -20.56
C LEU A 430 -2.26 -10.83 -21.63
N ILE A 431 -1.65 -11.98 -21.88
CA ILE A 431 -2.25 -13.13 -22.56
C ILE A 431 -2.65 -14.14 -21.47
N LEU A 432 -3.85 -14.68 -21.54
CA LEU A 432 -4.39 -15.66 -20.59
C LEU A 432 -4.81 -16.93 -21.31
N GLU A 433 -4.22 -18.05 -20.91
CA GLU A 433 -4.59 -19.41 -21.33
C GLU A 433 -5.27 -20.14 -20.18
N LYS A 434 -6.58 -20.36 -20.33
CA LYS A 434 -7.43 -21.00 -19.30
C LYS A 434 -7.58 -22.50 -19.55
N PRO A 435 -7.72 -23.32 -18.49
CA PRO A 435 -8.06 -24.72 -18.64
C PRO A 435 -9.38 -24.90 -19.41
N GLY A 436 -9.40 -25.79 -20.40
CA GLY A 436 -10.60 -26.13 -21.17
C GLY A 436 -10.99 -25.14 -22.27
N ILE A 437 -10.24 -24.05 -22.46
CA ILE A 437 -10.46 -23.07 -23.53
C ILE A 437 -9.19 -23.03 -24.39
N ASN A 438 -9.33 -23.37 -25.68
CA ASN A 438 -8.20 -23.40 -26.61
C ASN A 438 -7.81 -21.99 -27.11
N GLU A 439 -8.69 -21.01 -26.97
CA GLU A 439 -8.43 -19.62 -27.37
C GLU A 439 -7.68 -18.85 -26.28
N LYS A 440 -6.66 -18.08 -26.68
CA LYS A 440 -5.92 -17.20 -25.79
C LYS A 440 -6.70 -15.90 -25.62
N VAL A 441 -7.03 -15.55 -24.38
CA VAL A 441 -7.71 -14.27 -24.07
C VAL A 441 -6.64 -13.20 -23.89
N ARG A 442 -6.83 -12.03 -24.51
CA ARG A 442 -5.91 -10.89 -24.38
C ARG A 442 -6.58 -9.78 -23.60
N HIS A 443 -5.88 -9.24 -22.62
CA HIS A 443 -6.30 -8.07 -21.86
C HIS A 443 -5.24 -6.98 -21.98
N GLN A 444 -5.71 -5.73 -22.07
CA GLN A 444 -4.89 -4.53 -22.06
C GLN A 444 -5.48 -3.57 -21.03
N LEU A 445 -5.25 -3.89 -19.76
CA LEU A 445 -5.79 -3.12 -18.64
C LEU A 445 -4.66 -2.41 -17.90
N PHE A 446 -4.86 -1.13 -17.62
CA PHE A 446 -3.99 -0.37 -16.73
C PHE A 446 -4.69 -0.17 -15.39
N SER A 447 -3.93 0.21 -14.38
CA SER A 447 -4.44 0.45 -13.03
C SER A 447 -3.87 1.77 -12.51
N ALA A 448 -4.72 2.55 -11.86
CA ALA A 448 -4.27 3.71 -11.11
C ALA A 448 -3.33 3.24 -9.99
N LEU A 449 -2.20 3.93 -9.83
CA LEU A 449 -1.21 3.59 -8.82
C LEU A 449 -0.48 4.85 -8.38
N SER A 450 -0.45 5.13 -7.07
CA SER A 450 0.53 6.06 -6.51
C SER A 450 1.91 5.38 -6.49
N PRO A 451 2.89 5.83 -7.29
CA PRO A 451 4.11 5.05 -7.49
C PRO A 451 5.06 5.06 -6.28
N HIS A 452 4.90 6.01 -5.35
CA HIS A 452 5.82 6.23 -4.22
C HIS A 452 7.24 6.54 -4.68
N THR A 453 7.35 7.47 -5.63
CA THR A 453 8.62 7.96 -6.22
C THR A 453 8.65 9.49 -6.25
N THR A 454 8.01 10.09 -5.24
CA THR A 454 7.73 11.52 -5.16
C THR A 454 9.03 12.31 -4.99
N ARG A 455 9.22 13.33 -5.83
CA ARG A 455 10.35 14.27 -5.74
C ARG A 455 9.89 15.73 -5.70
N LEU A 456 10.81 16.63 -5.38
CA LEU A 456 10.56 18.08 -5.38
C LEU A 456 10.21 18.57 -6.79
N ASP A 457 11.00 18.14 -7.78
CA ASP A 457 10.78 18.51 -9.17
C ASP A 457 9.61 17.72 -9.75
N GLY A 458 8.68 18.45 -10.37
CA GLY A 458 7.58 17.85 -11.11
C GLY A 458 7.99 17.44 -12.52
N ARG A 459 7.19 16.56 -13.12
CA ARG A 459 7.22 16.19 -14.53
C ARG A 459 7.21 17.45 -15.40
N SER A 460 8.09 17.48 -16.39
CA SER A 460 8.22 18.62 -17.29
C SER A 460 6.98 18.77 -18.19
N CYS A 461 6.71 20.00 -18.67
CA CYS A 461 5.62 20.27 -19.61
C CYS A 461 5.72 19.35 -20.84
N ASN A 462 6.88 19.22 -21.49
CA ASN A 462 7.09 18.32 -22.64
C ASN A 462 6.82 16.86 -22.27
N GLY A 463 7.21 16.46 -21.04
CA GLY A 463 6.97 15.13 -20.52
C GLY A 463 5.49 14.75 -20.39
N CYS A 464 4.55 15.71 -20.42
CA CYS A 464 3.11 15.47 -20.47
C CYS A 464 2.51 15.82 -21.84
N HIS A 465 2.83 17.00 -22.37
CA HIS A 465 2.16 17.60 -23.51
C HIS A 465 2.67 17.11 -24.88
N GLN A 466 3.88 16.55 -24.93
CA GLN A 466 4.52 16.05 -26.16
C GLN A 466 4.95 14.58 -26.03
N SER A 467 4.39 13.84 -25.07
CA SER A 467 4.81 12.46 -24.77
C SER A 467 3.65 11.49 -24.96
N ASP A 468 3.76 10.62 -25.95
CA ASP A 468 2.78 9.58 -26.23
C ASP A 468 2.64 8.60 -25.07
N SER A 469 3.75 8.23 -24.42
CA SER A 469 3.74 7.40 -23.22
C SER A 469 2.97 8.05 -22.06
N ALA A 470 3.08 9.38 -21.89
CA ALA A 470 2.29 10.12 -20.90
C ALA A 470 0.79 10.07 -21.20
N LEU A 471 0.44 10.19 -22.48
CA LEU A 471 -0.93 10.17 -22.96
C LEU A 471 -1.50 8.75 -23.05
N GLY A 472 -0.66 7.73 -22.81
CA GLY A 472 -1.03 6.33 -22.88
C GLY A 472 -1.09 5.76 -24.30
N ILE A 473 -0.61 6.50 -25.29
CA ILE A 473 -0.75 6.15 -26.70
C ILE A 473 0.18 5.00 -27.05
N ILE A 474 -0.37 3.99 -27.73
CA ILE A 474 0.37 2.84 -28.22
C ILE A 474 1.26 3.30 -29.37
N HIS A 475 2.57 3.33 -29.13
CA HIS A 475 3.59 3.69 -30.12
C HIS A 475 4.37 2.48 -30.61
N GLU A 476 4.37 1.39 -29.83
CA GLU A 476 5.04 0.15 -30.19
C GLU A 476 4.40 -1.07 -29.50
N HIS A 477 4.85 -2.25 -29.90
CA HIS A 477 4.47 -3.52 -29.31
C HIS A 477 5.72 -4.24 -28.78
N VAL A 478 5.56 -4.93 -27.65
CA VAL A 478 6.61 -5.72 -27.02
C VAL A 478 6.38 -7.21 -27.28
N THR A 479 7.42 -7.89 -27.75
CA THR A 479 7.38 -9.32 -28.09
C THR A 479 8.23 -10.12 -27.10
N HIS A 480 7.73 -11.28 -26.66
CA HIS A 480 8.51 -12.16 -25.81
C HIS A 480 9.74 -12.71 -26.56
N PRO A 481 10.96 -12.73 -25.97
CA PRO A 481 12.18 -13.16 -26.65
C PRO A 481 12.11 -14.57 -27.27
N ASP A 482 11.57 -15.54 -26.53
CA ASP A 482 11.49 -16.94 -26.97
C ASP A 482 10.15 -17.31 -27.64
N HIS A 483 9.18 -16.40 -27.67
CA HIS A 483 7.80 -16.68 -28.09
C HIS A 483 7.28 -15.53 -28.96
N PRO A 484 7.61 -15.53 -30.27
CA PRO A 484 7.30 -14.40 -31.17
C PRO A 484 5.80 -14.16 -31.35
N GLU A 485 4.95 -15.12 -31.01
CA GLU A 485 3.49 -14.99 -31.02
C GLU A 485 2.92 -14.27 -29.78
N TRP A 486 3.74 -14.07 -28.74
CA TRP A 486 3.37 -13.33 -27.53
C TRP A 486 3.76 -11.87 -27.68
N ILE A 487 2.86 -11.13 -28.33
CA ILE A 487 2.99 -9.70 -28.61
C ILE A 487 1.94 -8.95 -27.80
N LEU A 488 2.34 -7.91 -27.07
CA LEU A 488 1.43 -7.03 -26.33
C LEU A 488 1.78 -5.54 -26.55
N PRO A 489 0.82 -4.63 -26.50
CA PRO A 489 1.04 -3.22 -26.78
C PRO A 489 1.74 -2.49 -25.62
N ARG A 490 2.60 -1.52 -25.95
CA ARG A 490 3.18 -0.55 -25.01
C ARG A 490 2.33 0.72 -24.96
N GLY A 491 1.24 0.66 -24.19
CA GLY A 491 0.22 1.70 -24.10
C GLY A 491 -1.15 1.09 -23.81
N TRP A 492 -2.20 1.90 -23.80
CA TRP A 492 -3.58 1.46 -23.55
C TRP A 492 -4.64 2.11 -24.45
N ILE A 493 -4.24 2.98 -25.37
CA ILE A 493 -5.14 3.59 -26.34
C ILE A 493 -4.43 3.78 -27.69
N ASP A 494 -5.10 3.43 -28.80
CA ASP A 494 -4.60 3.74 -30.13
C ASP A 494 -4.78 5.23 -30.47
N GLU A 495 -3.91 5.77 -31.32
CA GLU A 495 -4.03 7.14 -31.83
C GLU A 495 -5.40 7.34 -32.51
N GLY A 496 -6.15 8.35 -32.06
CA GLY A 496 -7.48 8.66 -32.59
C GLY A 496 -8.61 7.72 -32.17
N GLN A 497 -8.36 6.74 -31.30
CA GLN A 497 -9.40 5.83 -30.80
C GLN A 497 -10.49 6.59 -30.05
N LYS A 498 -11.77 6.34 -30.42
CA LYS A 498 -12.92 7.03 -29.82
C LYS A 498 -13.23 6.55 -28.40
N THR A 499 -13.15 5.24 -28.19
CA THR A 499 -13.41 4.63 -26.88
C THR A 499 -12.13 4.68 -26.05
N PRO A 500 -12.14 5.24 -24.85
CA PRO A 500 -10.97 5.21 -23.97
C PRO A 500 -10.50 3.78 -23.69
N GLY A 501 -9.19 3.58 -23.58
CA GLY A 501 -8.55 2.41 -22.99
C GLY A 501 -9.09 2.07 -21.61
N ALA A 502 -9.19 0.77 -21.33
CA ALA A 502 -9.84 0.21 -20.15
C ALA A 502 -8.89 0.05 -18.95
N SER A 503 -9.47 0.09 -17.75
CA SER A 503 -8.76 -0.09 -16.49
C SER A 503 -9.18 -1.38 -15.77
N SER A 504 -8.37 -1.81 -14.80
CA SER A 504 -8.78 -2.84 -13.83
C SER A 504 -9.96 -2.37 -12.98
N HIS A 505 -10.08 -1.07 -12.71
CA HIS A 505 -11.26 -0.47 -12.07
C HIS A 505 -12.24 -0.01 -13.17
N PRO A 506 -13.51 -0.47 -13.20
CA PRO A 506 -14.43 -0.22 -14.32
C PRO A 506 -14.71 1.26 -14.63
N GLU A 507 -14.66 2.12 -13.62
CA GLU A 507 -14.92 3.57 -13.77
C GLU A 507 -13.68 4.38 -14.17
N ALA A 508 -12.49 3.78 -14.07
CA ALA A 508 -11.24 4.42 -14.45
C ALA A 508 -10.92 4.14 -15.92
N ARG A 509 -10.20 5.05 -16.58
CA ARG A 509 -9.94 4.97 -18.03
C ARG A 509 -8.72 5.78 -18.46
N SER A 510 -8.24 5.51 -19.66
CA SER A 510 -7.31 6.43 -20.34
C SER A 510 -7.95 7.79 -20.61
N LEU A 511 -7.09 8.76 -20.95
CA LEU A 511 -7.53 10.02 -21.55
C LEU A 511 -8.26 9.72 -22.87
N ASN A 512 -9.36 10.41 -23.10
CA ASN A 512 -10.09 10.27 -24.36
C ASN A 512 -9.44 11.12 -25.48
N VAL A 513 -9.84 10.87 -26.73
CA VAL A 513 -9.31 11.59 -27.90
C VAL A 513 -9.39 13.12 -27.78
N TYR A 514 -10.46 13.66 -27.19
CA TYR A 514 -10.61 15.10 -27.01
C TYR A 514 -9.67 15.67 -25.93
N GLU A 515 -9.46 14.93 -24.84
CA GLU A 515 -8.50 15.28 -23.78
C GLU A 515 -7.08 15.26 -24.34
N ILE A 516 -6.71 14.20 -25.07
CA ILE A 516 -5.39 14.05 -25.73
C ILE A 516 -5.12 15.23 -26.67
N GLN A 517 -6.07 15.57 -27.56
CA GLN A 517 -5.93 16.67 -28.50
C GLN A 517 -5.76 18.03 -27.79
N LYS A 518 -6.51 18.27 -26.71
CA LYS A 518 -6.37 19.49 -25.90
C LYS A 518 -4.99 19.60 -25.25
N ILE A 519 -4.47 18.48 -24.75
CA ILE A 519 -3.16 18.42 -24.11
C ILE A 519 -2.05 18.69 -25.13
N ARG A 520 -2.08 18.00 -26.28
CA ARG A 520 -1.08 18.19 -27.36
C ARG A 520 -1.06 19.58 -27.95
N ARG A 521 -2.22 20.24 -28.06
CA ARG A 521 -2.32 21.63 -28.53
C ARG A 521 -1.50 22.62 -27.70
N VAL A 522 -1.40 22.40 -26.39
CA VAL A 522 -0.50 23.19 -25.53
C VAL A 522 0.95 22.81 -25.82
N GLY A 523 1.20 21.53 -26.10
CA GLY A 523 2.50 20.99 -26.51
C GLY A 523 3.08 21.66 -27.75
N ASP A 524 2.26 22.01 -28.75
CA ASP A 524 2.72 22.72 -29.96
C ASP A 524 3.41 24.05 -29.63
N CYS A 525 2.96 24.72 -28.56
CA CYS A 525 3.46 26.03 -28.14
C CYS A 525 4.79 25.94 -27.37
N LEU A 526 5.11 24.78 -26.76
CA LEU A 526 6.28 24.60 -25.89
C LEU A 526 7.62 24.68 -26.64
N SER A 527 7.58 24.58 -27.98
CA SER A 527 8.75 24.77 -28.83
C SER A 527 9.18 26.24 -28.95
N CYS A 528 8.22 27.18 -28.80
CA CYS A 528 8.43 28.61 -29.00
C CYS A 528 8.30 29.42 -27.70
N HIS A 529 7.63 28.88 -26.67
CA HIS A 529 7.35 29.58 -25.41
C HIS A 529 8.00 28.89 -24.21
N ALA A 530 8.57 29.70 -23.32
CA ALA A 530 9.12 29.23 -22.05
C ALA A 530 8.01 28.82 -21.08
N LYS A 531 8.31 27.95 -20.10
CA LYS A 531 7.31 27.40 -19.18
C LYS A 531 6.65 28.46 -18.28
N GLU A 532 7.35 29.57 -18.03
CA GLU A 532 6.92 30.69 -17.21
C GLU A 532 6.17 31.76 -18.01
N ASP A 533 5.98 31.54 -19.32
CA ASP A 533 5.34 32.50 -20.19
C ASP A 533 3.89 32.77 -19.74
N VAL A 534 3.53 34.05 -19.74
CA VAL A 534 2.21 34.56 -19.33
C VAL A 534 1.10 33.99 -20.22
N ILE A 535 1.41 33.51 -21.43
CA ILE A 535 0.42 32.85 -22.30
C ILE A 535 -0.26 31.67 -21.61
N TYR A 536 0.44 30.96 -20.73
CA TYR A 536 -0.09 29.77 -20.07
C TYR A 536 -1.00 30.09 -18.88
N GLN A 537 -0.98 31.33 -18.38
CA GLN A 537 -1.88 31.77 -17.31
C GLN A 537 -3.33 31.88 -17.81
N ASP A 538 -3.52 32.29 -19.07
CA ASP A 538 -4.83 32.31 -19.74
C ASP A 538 -4.71 31.85 -21.20
N PHE A 539 -4.38 30.58 -21.37
CA PHE A 539 -4.13 29.98 -22.69
C PHE A 539 -5.34 30.11 -23.63
N LYS A 540 -6.56 30.06 -23.09
CA LYS A 540 -7.78 30.15 -23.89
C LYS A 540 -7.91 31.54 -24.52
N SER A 541 -7.71 32.60 -23.74
CA SER A 541 -7.78 33.96 -24.26
C SER A 541 -6.66 34.23 -25.26
N TRP A 542 -5.42 33.86 -24.94
CA TRP A 542 -4.29 34.06 -25.86
C TRP A 542 -4.46 33.33 -27.18
N ARG A 543 -4.93 32.06 -27.16
CA ARG A 543 -5.22 31.32 -28.39
C ARG A 543 -6.24 32.04 -29.28
N SER A 544 -7.26 32.67 -28.70
CA SER A 544 -8.27 33.40 -29.48
C SER A 544 -7.71 34.60 -30.25
N THR A 545 -6.50 35.04 -29.90
CA THR A 545 -5.79 36.15 -30.59
C THR A 545 -4.81 35.66 -31.65
N LEU A 546 -4.63 34.35 -31.82
CA LEU A 546 -3.71 33.81 -32.81
C LEU A 546 -4.23 34.08 -34.23
N PRO A 547 -3.34 34.42 -35.19
CA PRO A 547 -3.69 34.54 -36.60
C PRO A 547 -4.28 33.24 -37.14
N VAL A 548 -5.22 33.32 -38.10
CA VAL A 548 -5.86 32.14 -38.74
C VAL A 548 -4.85 31.22 -39.43
N ASN A 549 -3.69 31.75 -39.84
CA ASN A 549 -2.59 30.99 -40.43
C ASN A 549 -1.59 30.43 -39.41
N HIS A 550 -1.84 30.57 -38.10
CA HIS A 550 -0.99 30.00 -37.07
C HIS A 550 -1.17 28.47 -37.01
N PRO A 551 -0.10 27.66 -36.95
CA PRO A 551 -0.18 26.19 -36.92
C PRO A 551 -1.06 25.64 -35.79
N SER A 552 -1.16 26.40 -34.70
CA SER A 552 -1.97 26.09 -33.52
C SER A 552 -3.26 26.90 -33.43
N TYR A 553 -3.83 27.41 -34.54
CA TYR A 553 -5.13 28.10 -34.56
C TYR A 553 -6.32 27.17 -34.25
#